data_AF-A0A1E4RW06-F1
#
_entry.id   AF-A0A1E4RW06-F1
#
_cell.length_a   1.000
_cell.length_b   1.000
_cell.length_c   1.000
_cell.angle_alpha   90.00
_cell.angle_beta   90.00
_cell.angle_gamma   90.00
#
_symmetry.space_group_name_H-M   'P 1'
#
loop_
_entity.id
_entity.type
_entity.pdbx_description
1 polymer ?
#
loop_
_entity_poly.entity_id
_entity_poly.type
_entity_poly.pdbx_seq_one_letter_code
_entity_poly.pdbx_strand_id
1 'polypeptide(L)'
;MSSTERAEYRQFLHEEQKYDTKYPHATNSRLFVGNIPSNHVQKRELWRIFRKYGKILQVSMKTAYGFVQFENSDSVERAIAGESNVPLFNKVLNLDIAKNS
;
A
#
# COMPACT_ATOMS: atom_id res chain seq x y z
N MET A 1 7.84 -0.18 -16.45
CA MET A 1 7.04 0.98 -16.03
C MET A 1 7.04 1.98 -17.16
N SER A 2 5.87 2.51 -17.50
CA SER A 2 5.75 3.60 -18.47
C SER A 2 6.35 4.90 -17.92
N SER A 3 6.56 5.88 -18.79
CA SER A 3 7.01 7.23 -18.41
C SER A 3 6.06 7.88 -17.40
N THR A 4 4.75 7.70 -17.58
CA THR A 4 3.71 8.21 -16.68
C THR A 4 3.77 7.57 -15.30
N GLU A 5 3.86 6.24 -15.21
CA GLU A 5 3.94 5.54 -13.91
C GLU A 5 5.15 5.98 -13.09
N ARG A 6 6.28 6.27 -13.75
CA ARG A 6 7.49 6.78 -13.09
C ARG A 6 7.29 8.20 -12.56
N ALA A 7 6.55 9.05 -13.28
CA ALA A 7 6.25 10.40 -12.83
C ALA A 7 5.32 10.38 -11.61
N GLU A 8 4.24 9.60 -11.67
CA GLU A 8 3.30 9.39 -10.56
C GLU A 8 4.00 8.84 -9.31
N TYR A 9 4.87 7.85 -9.47
CA TYR A 9 5.62 7.28 -8.34
C TYR A 9 6.56 8.31 -7.70
N ARG A 10 7.22 9.15 -8.51
CA ARG A 10 8.08 10.24 -7.99
C ARG A 10 7.26 11.29 -7.24
N GLN A 11 6.08 11.63 -7.73
CA GLN A 11 5.18 12.54 -7.03
C GLN A 11 4.73 11.94 -5.70
N PHE A 12 4.32 10.66 -5.68
CA PHE A 12 4.00 9.93 -4.47
C PHE A 12 5.14 10.00 -3.43
N LEU A 13 6.40 9.76 -3.82
CA LEU A 13 7.54 9.81 -2.90
C LEU A 13 7.73 11.19 -2.26
N HIS A 14 7.41 12.27 -2.96
CA HIS A 14 7.49 13.63 -2.42
C HIS A 14 6.29 13.93 -1.49
N GLU A 15 5.09 13.47 -1.84
CA GLU A 15 3.89 13.66 -1.02
C GLU A 15 3.97 12.88 0.29
N GLU A 16 4.48 11.65 0.25
CA GLU A 16 4.61 10.77 1.40
C GLU A 16 5.44 11.38 2.55
N GLN A 17 6.51 12.12 2.21
CA GLN A 17 7.36 12.80 3.22
C GLN A 17 6.59 13.88 4.00
N LYS A 18 5.51 14.42 3.43
CA LYS A 18 4.69 15.47 4.04
C LYS A 18 3.52 14.90 4.86
N TYR A 19 3.31 13.58 4.81
CA TYR A 19 2.10 12.96 5.36
C TYR A 19 2.16 12.72 6.87
N ASP A 20 3.36 12.58 7.43
CA ASP A 20 3.59 12.23 8.85
C ASP A 20 3.09 13.29 9.85
N THR A 21 2.91 14.54 9.41
CA THR A 21 2.58 15.67 10.29
C THR A 21 1.27 16.38 9.96
N LYS A 22 0.66 16.11 8.80
CA LYS A 22 -0.39 16.99 8.24
C LYS A 22 -1.80 16.44 8.30
N TYR A 23 -1.98 15.13 8.48
CA TYR A 23 -3.31 14.52 8.42
C TYR A 23 -3.47 13.45 9.51
N PRO A 24 -4.34 13.65 10.51
CA PRO A 24 -4.75 12.56 11.37
C PRO A 24 -5.32 11.45 10.49
N HIS A 25 -4.82 10.22 10.69
CA HIS A 25 -5.23 9.10 9.87
C HIS A 25 -6.73 8.84 10.04
N ALA A 26 -7.46 8.77 8.93
CA ALA A 26 -8.85 8.33 8.97
C ALA A 26 -8.93 6.93 9.59
N THR A 27 -9.94 6.66 10.39
CA THR A 27 -10.14 5.34 11.02
C THR A 27 -10.17 4.26 9.93
N ASN A 28 -9.50 3.13 10.17
CA ASN A 28 -9.47 1.97 9.26
C ASN A 28 -8.96 2.25 7.83
N SER A 29 -8.26 3.36 7.60
CA SER A 29 -7.71 3.72 6.28
C SER A 29 -6.32 3.14 6.01
N ARG A 30 -5.81 2.29 6.91
CA ARG A 30 -4.51 1.65 6.80
C ARG A 30 -4.67 0.17 6.50
N LEU A 31 -4.06 -0.28 5.42
CA LEU A 31 -4.01 -1.68 5.01
C LEU A 31 -2.74 -2.33 5.57
N PHE A 32 -2.89 -3.48 6.22
CA PHE A 32 -1.81 -4.41 6.53
C PHE A 32 -1.56 -5.32 5.34
N VAL A 33 -0.29 -5.51 4.98
CA VAL A 33 0.14 -6.42 3.91
C VAL A 33 1.17 -7.37 4.48
N GLY A 34 0.79 -8.61 4.75
CA GLY A 34 1.65 -9.68 5.25
C GLY A 34 2.02 -10.70 4.17
N ASN A 35 2.93 -11.61 4.53
CA ASN A 35 3.46 -12.65 3.65
C ASN A 35 4.12 -12.10 2.37
N ILE A 36 4.74 -10.91 2.49
CA ILE A 36 5.42 -10.27 1.36
C ILE A 36 6.71 -11.05 1.05
N PRO A 37 6.94 -11.47 -0.21
CA PRO A 37 8.23 -12.01 -0.63
C PRO A 37 9.25 -10.85 -0.75
N SER A 38 9.84 -10.45 0.37
CA SER A 38 10.74 -9.29 0.50
C SER A 38 11.99 -9.32 -0.39
N ASN A 39 12.41 -10.51 -0.83
CA ASN A 39 13.49 -10.65 -1.81
C ASN A 39 13.12 -10.13 -3.21
N HIS A 40 11.83 -10.01 -3.51
CA HIS A 40 11.33 -9.67 -4.85
C HIS A 40 10.39 -8.45 -4.87
N VAL A 41 9.76 -8.11 -3.75
CA VAL A 41 8.78 -7.02 -3.67
C VAL A 41 9.38 -5.83 -2.93
N GLN A 42 9.44 -4.70 -3.60
CA GLN A 42 9.82 -3.42 -3.01
C GLN A 42 8.61 -2.49 -2.86
N LYS A 43 8.83 -1.35 -2.20
CA LYS A 43 7.83 -0.31 -1.94
C LYS A 43 7.02 0.06 -3.17
N ARG A 44 7.72 0.24 -4.27
CA ARG A 44 7.18 0.59 -5.58
C ARG A 44 6.20 -0.44 -6.11
N GLU A 45 6.43 -1.72 -5.84
CA GLU A 45 5.56 -2.80 -6.30
C GLU A 45 4.25 -2.82 -5.52
N LEU A 46 4.31 -2.64 -4.19
CA LEU A 46 3.10 -2.45 -3.38
C LEU A 46 2.31 -1.23 -3.82
N TRP A 47 2.97 -0.08 -3.99
CA TRP A 47 2.32 1.13 -4.50
C TRP A 47 1.63 0.88 -5.86
N ARG A 48 2.30 0.19 -6.78
CA ARG A 48 1.75 -0.11 -8.11
C ARG A 48 0.52 -1.02 -8.05
N ILE A 49 0.53 -2.03 -7.19
CA ILE A 49 -0.60 -2.95 -7.01
C ILE A 49 -1.79 -2.21 -6.39
N PHE A 50 -1.54 -1.43 -5.34
CA PHE A 50 -2.61 -0.90 -4.51
C PHE A 50 -3.17 0.44 -4.97
N ARG A 51 -2.45 1.23 -5.78
CA ARG A 51 -2.88 2.57 -6.24
C ARG A 51 -4.20 2.56 -7.02
N LYS A 52 -4.58 1.42 -7.60
CA LYS A 52 -5.83 1.27 -8.36
C LYS A 52 -7.08 1.24 -7.46
N TYR A 53 -6.91 0.96 -6.17
CA TYR A 53 -8.01 0.91 -5.21
C TYR A 53 -8.31 2.27 -4.58
N GLY A 54 -7.35 3.20 -4.62
CA GLY A 54 -7.50 4.55 -4.14
C GLY A 54 -6.16 5.28 -3.99
N LYS A 55 -6.24 6.53 -3.56
CA LYS A 55 -5.05 7.37 -3.33
C LYS A 55 -4.25 6.85 -2.14
N ILE A 56 -2.99 6.51 -2.41
CA ILE A 56 -2.03 6.09 -1.40
C ILE A 56 -1.26 7.31 -0.90
N LEU A 57 -1.19 7.43 0.42
CA LEU A 57 -0.58 8.55 1.13
C LEU A 57 0.79 8.18 1.69
N GLN A 58 0.93 6.94 2.13
CA GLN A 58 2.19 6.40 2.63
C GLN A 58 2.25 4.88 2.39
N VAL A 59 3.45 4.38 2.11
CA VAL A 59 3.76 2.95 2.12
C VAL A 59 4.93 2.75 3.07
N SER A 60 4.83 1.77 3.96
CA SER A 60 5.95 1.34 4.79
C SER A 60 6.18 -0.14 4.61
N MET A 61 7.45 -0.56 4.60
CA MET A 61 7.82 -1.95 4.40
C MET A 61 8.83 -2.39 5.43
N LYS A 62 8.65 -3.62 5.92
CA LYS A 62 9.59 -4.39 6.73
C LYS A 62 9.81 -5.76 6.08
N THR A 63 10.68 -6.58 6.68
CA THR A 63 11.19 -7.83 6.08
C THR A 63 10.13 -8.86 5.68
N ALA A 64 8.95 -8.87 6.31
CA ALA A 64 7.89 -9.86 6.00
C ALA A 64 6.48 -9.25 5.89
N TYR A 65 6.35 -7.95 6.12
CA TYR A 65 5.09 -7.24 6.09
C TYR A 65 5.29 -5.76 5.78
N GLY A 66 4.23 -5.09 5.40
CA GLY A 66 4.20 -3.67 5.15
C GLY A 66 2.83 -3.09 5.47
N PHE A 67 2.74 -1.78 5.36
CA PHE A 67 1.49 -1.05 5.50
C PHE A 67 1.31 -0.13 4.30
N VAL A 68 0.06 0.00 3.86
CA VAL A 68 -0.34 0.98 2.85
C VAL A 68 -1.40 1.87 3.48
N GLN A 69 -1.08 3.15 3.63
CA GLN A 69 -1.99 4.16 4.13
C GLN A 69 -2.77 4.75 2.96
N PHE A 70 -4.08 4.56 2.96
CA PHE A 70 -5.01 5.16 2.01
C PHE A 70 -5.67 6.40 2.58
N GLU A 71 -6.21 7.23 1.70
CA GLU A 71 -6.98 8.44 2.08
C GLU A 71 -8.33 8.09 2.72
N ASN A 72 -8.89 6.92 2.42
CA ASN A 72 -10.18 6.46 2.94
C ASN A 72 -10.18 4.96 3.25
N SER A 73 -11.08 4.54 4.15
CA SER A 73 -11.30 3.14 4.54
C SER A 73 -11.81 2.28 3.40
N ASP A 74 -12.67 2.82 2.53
CA ASP A 74 -13.25 2.06 1.41
C ASP A 74 -12.18 1.53 0.45
N SER A 75 -11.07 2.27 0.30
CA SER A 75 -9.92 1.81 -0.50
C SER A 75 -9.25 0.58 0.11
N VAL A 76 -9.23 0.47 1.45
CA VAL A 76 -8.70 -0.71 2.16
C VAL A 76 -9.59 -1.91 1.89
N GLU A 77 -10.91 -1.76 2.04
CA GLU A 77 -11.85 -2.85 1.77
C GLU A 77 -11.78 -3.34 0.32
N ARG A 78 -11.73 -2.40 -0.64
CA ARG A 78 -11.54 -2.74 -2.06
C ARG A 78 -10.22 -3.46 -2.32
N ALA A 79 -9.14 -3.03 -1.68
CA ALA A 79 -7.83 -3.66 -1.83
C ALA A 79 -7.81 -5.09 -1.27
N ILE A 80 -8.43 -5.32 -0.11
CA ILE A 80 -8.57 -6.66 0.48
C ILE A 80 -9.38 -7.55 -0.46
N ALA A 81 -10.55 -7.10 -0.91
CA ALA A 81 -11.41 -7.88 -1.80
C ALA A 81 -10.73 -8.21 -3.13
N GLY A 82 -9.94 -7.27 -3.68
CA GLY A 82 -9.32 -7.41 -5.00
C GLY A 82 -8.02 -8.21 -5.03
N GLU A 83 -7.22 -8.22 -3.94
CA GLU A 83 -5.88 -8.82 -3.94
C GLU A 83 -5.73 -10.06 -3.03
N SER A 84 -6.72 -10.40 -2.19
CA SER A 84 -6.60 -11.53 -1.24
C SER A 84 -6.44 -12.91 -1.90
N ASN A 85 -6.80 -13.06 -3.19
CA ASN A 85 -6.67 -14.32 -3.92
C ASN A 85 -5.74 -14.19 -5.14
N VAL A 86 -4.98 -13.08 -5.24
CA VAL A 86 -4.08 -12.83 -6.35
C VAL A 86 -2.67 -13.27 -5.97
N PRO A 87 -2.09 -14.28 -6.63
CA PRO A 87 -0.72 -14.69 -6.34
C PRO A 87 0.28 -13.63 -6.82
N LEU A 88 1.12 -13.16 -5.92
CA LEU A 88 2.26 -12.30 -6.17
C LEU A 88 3.55 -13.11 -5.97
N PHE A 89 4.30 -13.34 -7.05
CA PHE A 89 5.50 -14.21 -7.04
C PHE A 89 5.26 -15.58 -6.40
N ASN A 90 4.16 -16.24 -6.80
CA ASN A 90 3.76 -17.56 -6.29
C ASN A 90 3.38 -17.58 -4.78
N LYS A 91 3.13 -16.41 -4.19
CA LYS A 91 2.62 -16.27 -2.82
C LYS A 91 1.38 -15.41 -2.78
N VAL A 92 0.40 -15.80 -1.97
CA VAL A 92 -0.78 -14.97 -1.70
C VAL A 92 -0.46 -14.02 -0.55
N LEU A 93 -0.77 -12.74 -0.72
CA LEU A 93 -0.60 -11.73 0.32
C LEU A 93 -1.65 -11.90 1.40
N ASN A 94 -1.26 -11.71 2.66
CA ASN A 94 -2.22 -11.61 3.76
C ASN A 94 -2.65 -10.15 3.90
N LEU A 95 -3.92 -9.85 3.66
CA LEU A 95 -4.45 -8.48 3.65
C LEU A 95 -5.49 -8.31 4.74
N ASP A 96 -5.30 -7.30 5.59
CA ASP A 96 -6.22 -6.98 6.68
C ASP A 96 -6.25 -5.47 6.95
N ILE A 97 -7.30 -4.99 7.60
CA ILE A 97 -7.36 -3.62 8.11
C ILE A 97 -6.35 -3.52 9.26
N ALA A 98 -5.38 -2.62 9.13
CA ALA A 98 -4.39 -2.41 10.16
C ALA A 98 -5.05 -1.75 11.38
N LYS A 99 -5.19 -2.51 12.46
CA LYS A 99 -5.61 -1.99 13.76
C LYS A 99 -4.41 -1.28 14.39
N ASN A 100 -4.52 0.03 14.59
CA ASN A 100 -3.56 0.76 15.42
C ASN A 100 -3.73 0.23 16.84
N SER A 101 -2.80 -0.61 17.31
CA SER A 101 -2.74 -1.06 18.70
C SER A 101 -1.94 -0.09 19.56
#